data_AF-A0A2K3TM82-F1
#
_entry.id   AF-A0A2K3TM82-F1
#
_cell.length_a   1.000
_cell.length_b   1.000
_cell.length_c   1.000
_cell.angle_alpha   90.00
_cell.angle_beta   90.00
_cell.angle_gamma   90.00
#
_symmetry.space_group_name_H-M   'P 1'
#
loop_
_entity.id
_entity.type
_entity.pdbx_description
1 polymer ?
#
loop_
_entity_poly.entity_id
_entity_poly.type
_entity_poly.pdbx_seq_one_letter_code
_entity_poly.pdbx_strand_id
1 'polypeptide(L)' 'MTWNYRVMQFKGELAIYEVYYNEAGKVCGYSEKPVSPRGESLEDLRENLLRYSEALDEPILDYEN' A
#
# COMPACT_ATOMS: atom_id res chain seq x y z
N MET A 1 2.43 -11.95 -10.74
CA MET A 1 2.56 -11.12 -9.52
C MET A 1 1.83 -9.81 -9.73
N THR A 2 1.10 -9.34 -8.73
CA THR A 2 0.45 -8.03 -8.73
C THR A 2 0.92 -7.22 -7.53
N TRP A 3 0.69 -5.92 -7.56
CA TRP A 3 1.07 -4.99 -6.51
C TRP A 3 -0.07 -3.99 -6.27
N ASN A 4 -0.28 -3.58 -5.02
CA ASN A 4 -1.20 -2.51 -4.67
C ASN A 4 -0.75 -1.77 -3.39
N TYR A 5 -1.23 -0.54 -3.20
CA TYR A 5 -1.16 0.13 -1.91
C TYR A 5 -2.21 -0.45 -0.96
N ARG A 6 -1.84 -0.69 0.29
CA ARG A 6 -2.76 -1.17 1.33
C ARG A 6 -2.48 -0.47 2.64
N VAL A 7 -3.55 -0.20 3.40
CA VAL A 7 -3.43 0.14 4.82
C VAL A 7 -3.01 -1.11 5.59
N MET A 8 -1.92 -0.99 6.35
CA MET A 8 -1.48 -2.01 7.30
C MET A 8 -1.50 -1.44 8.71
N GLN A 9 -1.78 -2.30 9.69
CA GLN A 9 -1.69 -1.98 11.10
C GLN A 9 -0.43 -2.55 11.72
N PHE A 10 0.37 -1.69 12.36
CA PHE A 10 1.54 -2.09 13.12
C PHE A 10 1.55 -1.39 14.48
N LYS A 11 1.52 -2.16 15.57
CA LYS A 11 1.57 -1.65 16.96
C LYS A 11 0.55 -0.54 17.27
N GLY A 12 -0.64 -0.63 16.66
CA GLY A 12 -1.71 0.35 16.85
C GLY A 12 -1.66 1.56 15.90
N GLU A 13 -0.63 1.67 15.06
CA GLU A 13 -0.53 2.69 14.01
C GLU A 13 -1.00 2.14 12.67
N LEU A 14 -1.78 2.93 11.93
CA LEU A 14 -2.21 2.64 10.56
C LEU A 14 -1.34 3.44 9.60
N ALA A 15 -0.76 2.77 8.60
CA ALA A 15 -0.01 3.42 7.55
C ALA A 15 -0.13 2.65 6.23
N ILE A 16 0.18 3.31 5.11
CA ILE A 16 0.10 2.71 3.78
C ILE A 16 1.44 2.10 3.39
N TYR A 17 1.40 0.89 2.86
CA TYR A 17 2.54 0.11 2.40
C TYR A 17 2.34 -0.32 0.95
N GLU A 18 3.45 -0.61 0.28
CA GLU A 18 3.45 -1.36 -0.97
C GLU A 18 3.27 -2.84 -0.65
N VAL A 19 2.23 -3.49 -1.18
CA VAL A 19 1.95 -4.91 -0.94
C VAL A 19 1.99 -5.67 -2.25
N TYR A 20 2.75 -6.76 -2.27
CA TYR A 20 2.94 -7.63 -3.43
C TYR A 20 2.19 -8.94 -3.23
N TYR A 21 1.54 -9.40 -4.29
CA TYR A 21 0.75 -10.62 -4.31
C TYR A 21 1.31 -11.61 -5.34
N ASN A 22 1.31 -12.88 -4.95
CA ASN A 22 1.63 -13.97 -5.86
C ASN A 22 0.48 -14.25 -6.85
N GLU A 23 0.67 -15.21 -7.76
CA GLU A 23 -0.34 -15.54 -8.80
C GLU A 23 -1.65 -16.09 -8.22
N ALA A 24 -1.63 -16.61 -7.00
CA ALA A 24 -2.81 -17.05 -6.27
C ALA A 24 -3.52 -15.91 -5.51
N GLY A 25 -3.07 -14.66 -5.67
CA GLY A 25 -3.63 -13.49 -4.99
C GLY A 25 -3.28 -13.42 -3.49
N LYS A 26 -2.32 -14.22 -3.01
CA LYS A 26 -1.86 -14.15 -1.61
C LYS A 26 -0.71 -13.16 -1.47
N VAL A 27 -0.71 -12.41 -0.37
CA VAL A 27 0.42 -11.53 0.00
C VAL A 27 1.69 -12.37 0.08
N CYS A 28 2.73 -11.93 -0.64
CA CYS A 28 4.05 -12.56 -0.65
C CYS A 28 5.18 -11.60 -0.28
N GLY A 29 4.86 -10.35 0.01
CA GLY A 29 5.81 -9.35 0.51
C GLY A 29 5.19 -7.97 0.62
N TYR A 30 5.86 -7.07 1.33
CA TYR A 30 5.52 -5.66 1.45
C TYR A 30 6.77 -4.81 1.70
N SER A 31 6.67 -3.50 1.50
CA SER A 31 7.76 -2.57 1.84
C SER A 31 8.10 -2.62 3.33
N GLU A 32 9.39 -2.50 3.67
CA GLU A 32 9.82 -2.52 5.08
C GLU A 32 9.25 -1.35 5.89
N LYS A 33 9.08 -0.19 5.24
CA LYS A 33 8.59 1.06 5.85
C LYS A 33 7.31 1.53 5.18
N PRO A 34 6.48 2.31 5.88
CA PRO A 34 5.38 3.04 5.25
C PRO A 34 5.88 3.91 4.12
N VAL A 35 5.02 4.09 3.12
CA VAL A 35 5.30 4.89 1.95
C VAL A 35 4.45 6.17 1.97
N SER A 36 4.89 7.16 1.20
CA SER A 36 4.22 8.46 1.05
C SER A 36 4.03 8.74 -0.46
N PRO A 37 2.91 9.36 -0.89
CA PRO A 37 2.71 9.73 -2.29
C PRO A 37 3.86 10.59 -2.83
N ARG A 38 4.33 10.26 -4.04
CA ARG A 38 5.40 10.99 -4.75
C ARG A 38 5.09 11.00 -6.25
N GLY A 39 5.59 11.99 -6.98
CA GLY A 39 5.46 12.08 -8.43
C GLY A 39 6.49 13.05 -9.02
N GLU A 40 6.85 12.87 -10.28
CA GLU A 40 7.78 13.75 -11.01
C GLU A 40 7.05 14.97 -11.60
N SER A 41 5.74 14.85 -11.80
CA SER A 41 4.82 15.93 -12.17
C SER A 41 3.61 16.03 -11.22
N LEU A 42 2.84 17.10 -11.38
CA LEU A 42 1.57 17.26 -10.64
C LEU A 42 0.54 16.18 -11.00
N GLU A 43 0.57 15.70 -12.24
CA GLU A 43 -0.30 14.62 -12.71
C GLU A 43 0.09 13.30 -12.04
N ASP A 44 1.38 12.95 -12.05
CA ASP A 44 1.88 11.74 -11.39
C ASP A 44 1.56 11.75 -9.89
N LEU A 45 1.78 12.90 -9.22
CA LEU A 45 1.49 13.02 -7.79
C LEU A 45 -0.01 12.84 -7.52
N ARG A 46 -0.88 13.37 -8.39
CA ARG A 46 -2.33 13.20 -8.27
C ARG A 46 -2.74 11.74 -8.45
N GLU A 47 -2.19 11.05 -9.43
CA GLU A 47 -2.45 9.62 -9.63
C GLU A 47 -2.00 8.80 -8.41
N ASN A 48 -0.82 9.10 -7.86
CA ASN A 48 -0.34 8.45 -6.65
C ASN A 48 -1.28 8.71 -5.46
N LEU A 49 -1.73 9.95 -5.26
CA LEU A 49 -2.69 10.27 -4.21
C LEU A 49 -4.00 9.49 -4.35
N LEU A 50 -4.51 9.33 -5.57
CA LEU A 50 -5.72 8.53 -5.83
C LEU A 50 -5.54 7.07 -5.43
N ARG A 51 -4.43 6.44 -5.82
CA ARG A 51 -4.15 5.03 -5.43
C ARG A 51 -4.02 4.84 -3.92
N TYR A 52 -3.41 5.80 -3.21
CA TYR A 52 -3.37 5.77 -1.75
C TYR A 52 -4.75 5.93 -1.14
N SER A 53 -5.61 6.76 -1.74
CA SER A 53 -6.99 6.94 -1.29
C SER A 53 -7.80 5.66 -1.47
N GLU A 54 -7.65 4.96 -2.59
CA GLU A 54 -8.32 3.68 -2.87
C GLU A 54 -7.96 2.62 -1.82
N ALA A 55 -6.74 2.65 -1.29
CA ALA A 55 -6.32 1.73 -0.23
C ALA A 55 -7.13 1.87 1.07
N LEU A 56 -7.77 3.02 1.31
CA LEU A 56 -8.60 3.27 2.49
C LEU A 56 -9.95 2.56 2.43
N ASP A 57 -10.40 2.17 1.23
CA ASP A 57 -11.67 1.47 1.01
C ASP A 57 -11.51 -0.07 1.08
N GLU A 58 -10.27 -0.56 1.20
CA GLU A 58 -9.93 -1.98 1.28
C GLU A 58 -9.77 -2.45 2.74
N PRO A 59 -9.92 -3.76 3.03
CA PRO A 59 -9.66 -4.30 4.36
C PRO A 59 -8.25 -3.96 4.87
N ILE A 60 -8.15 -3.56 6.14
CA ILE A 60 -6.86 -3.36 6.81
C ILE A 60 -6.13 -4.70 6.91
N LEU A 61 -4.85 -4.71 6.55
CA LEU A 61 -3.99 -5.88 6.69
C LEU A 61 -3.18 -5.81 7.98
N ASP A 62 -2.88 -6.96 8.58
CA ASP A 62 -1.98 -7.04 9.72
C ASP A 62 -0.53 -7.02 9.25
N TYR A 63 0.31 -6.21 9.91
CA TYR A 63 1.75 -6.28 9.73
C TYR A 63 2.30 -7.50 10.50
N GLU A 64 2.49 -8.61 9.79
CA GLU A 64 3.23 -9.76 10.31
C GLU A 64 4.74 -9.47 10.25
N ASN A 65 5.50 -9.92 11.23
CA ASN A 65 6.95 -9.66 11.32
C ASN A 65 7.69 -11.00 11.43
#